data_AF-Q5QIV8-F1
#
_entry.id   AF-Q5QIV8-F1
#
_cell.length_a   1.000
_cell.length_b   1.000
_cell.length_c   1.000
_cell.angle_alpha   90.00
_cell.angle_beta   90.00
_cell.angle_gamma   90.00
#
_symmetry.space_group_name_H-M   'P 1'
#
loop_
_entity.id
_entity.type
_entity.pdbx_description
1 polymer ?
#
loop_
_entity_poly.entity_id
_entity_poly.type
_entity_poly.pdbx_seq_one_letter_code
_entity_poly.pdbx_strand_id
1 'polypeptide(L)'
;SGNNLKDISTLEPLKRLDCLKSLDLFGCEVTNRSDYRETVFRLLPQLSYLDGYDREDQEAPDSDVEVDSVEEAPDSDGEVDGVDKEEEDE
;
A
#
# COMPACT_ATOMS: atom_id res chain seq x y z
N SER A 1 11.97 17.58 -16.13
CA SER A 1 11.10 17.91 -14.99
C SER A 1 11.71 19.10 -14.27
N GLY A 2 11.06 20.26 -14.31
CA GLY A 2 11.62 21.52 -13.82
C GLY A 2 10.55 22.36 -13.14
N ASN A 3 9.86 21.76 -12.18
CA ASN A 3 9.01 22.53 -11.29
C ASN A 3 9.93 23.09 -10.20
N ASN A 4 10.18 24.40 -10.22
CA ASN A 4 10.90 25.12 -9.16
C ASN A 4 10.01 25.25 -7.92
N LEU A 5 9.57 24.11 -7.38
CA LEU A 5 8.85 24.01 -6.12
C LEU A 5 9.85 24.33 -5.02
N LYS A 6 9.95 25.61 -4.66
CA LYS A 6 10.70 26.10 -3.50
C LYS A 6 9.85 26.10 -2.23
N ASP A 7 8.54 26.30 -2.40
CA ASP A 7 7.60 26.50 -1.30
C ASP A 7 6.61 25.35 -1.17
N ILE A 8 6.52 24.79 0.03
CA ILE A 8 5.58 23.71 0.37
C ILE A 8 4.12 24.15 0.20
N SER A 9 3.84 25.45 0.28
CA SER A 9 2.50 26.04 0.03
C SER A 9 1.95 25.73 -1.37
N THR A 10 2.81 25.46 -2.34
CA THR A 10 2.39 25.04 -3.68
C THR A 10 1.69 23.68 -3.72
N LEU A 11 1.84 22.88 -2.66
CA LEU A 11 1.16 21.60 -2.49
C LEU A 11 -0.23 21.75 -1.84
N GLU A 12 -0.64 22.96 -1.44
CA GLU A 12 -1.97 23.21 -0.87
C GLU A 12 -3.14 22.71 -1.74
N PRO A 13 -3.13 22.87 -3.08
CA PRO A 13 -4.19 22.33 -3.93
C PRO A 13 -4.33 20.81 -3.84
N LEU A 14 -3.23 20.10 -3.54
CA LEU A 14 -3.21 18.64 -3.41
C LEU A 14 -3.99 18.16 -2.19
N LYS A 15 -4.23 19.03 -1.19
CA LYS A 15 -5.06 18.70 -0.02
C LYS A 15 -6.47 18.29 -0.41
N ARG A 16 -6.97 18.74 -1.57
CA ARG A 16 -8.30 18.42 -2.08
C ARG A 16 -8.40 17.04 -2.72
N LEU A 17 -7.26 16.34 -2.84
CA LEU A 17 -7.20 14.99 -3.38
C LEU A 17 -7.22 14.00 -2.22
N ASP A 18 -8.41 13.63 -1.76
CA ASP A 18 -8.59 12.67 -0.65
C ASP A 18 -8.03 11.28 -0.98
N CYS A 19 -7.94 10.93 -2.27
CA CYS A 19 -7.38 9.67 -2.75
C CYS A 19 -5.85 9.70 -2.95
N LEU A 20 -5.18 10.83 -2.70
CA LEU A 20 -3.73 10.92 -2.87
C LEU A 20 -3.02 10.15 -1.74
N LYS A 21 -2.42 9.01 -2.09
CA LYS A 21 -1.70 8.14 -1.14
C LYS A 21 -0.19 8.18 -1.29
N SER A 22 0.31 8.38 -2.51
CA SER A 22 1.74 8.48 -2.82
C SER A 22 2.02 9.76 -3.59
N LEU A 23 3.11 10.43 -3.25
CA LEU A 23 3.59 11.63 -3.90
C LEU A 23 5.11 11.56 -4.04
N ASP A 24 5.60 11.84 -5.24
CA ASP A 24 7.03 11.91 -5.54
C ASP A 24 7.39 13.35 -5.90
N LEU A 25 8.29 13.95 -5.13
CA LEU A 25 8.86 15.27 -5.34
C LEU A 25 10.39 15.18 -5.49
N PHE A 26 10.96 13.98 -5.64
CA PHE A 26 12.40 13.80 -5.81
C PHE A 26 12.92 14.65 -6.98
N GLY A 27 14.01 15.38 -6.74
CA GLY A 27 14.57 16.34 -7.70
C GLY A 27 13.90 17.72 -7.72
N CYS A 28 12.93 17.99 -6.85
CA CYS A 28 12.41 19.35 -6.60
C CYS A 28 13.29 20.10 -5.59
N GLU A 29 13.33 21.43 -5.65
CA GLU A 29 14.17 22.22 -4.75
C GLU A 29 13.74 22.11 -3.27
N VAL A 30 12.45 21.85 -3.03
CA VAL A 30 11.85 21.65 -1.71
C VAL A 30 12.44 20.46 -0.94
N THR A 31 12.96 19.43 -1.62
CA THR A 31 13.51 18.23 -0.97
C THR A 31 14.82 18.50 -0.23
N ASN A 32 15.51 19.61 -0.54
CA ASN A 32 16.72 20.03 0.15
C ASN A 32 16.46 20.61 1.54
N ARG A 33 15.20 20.85 1.92
CA ARG A 33 14.86 21.39 3.22
C ARG A 33 14.85 20.29 4.29
N SER A 34 15.41 20.56 5.46
CA SER A 34 15.40 19.60 6.58
C SER A 34 13.99 19.35 7.14
N ASP A 35 13.08 20.32 7.03
CA ASP A 35 11.68 20.25 7.47
C ASP A 35 10.73 19.74 6.38
N TYR A 36 11.26 19.31 5.24
CA TYR A 36 10.50 18.91 4.05
C TYR A 36 9.48 17.80 4.35
N ARG A 37 9.95 16.62 4.77
CA ARG A 37 9.07 15.45 5.02
C ARG A 37 8.00 15.78 6.05
N GLU A 38 8.42 16.32 7.20
CA GLU A 38 7.52 16.66 8.29
C GLU A 38 6.44 17.65 7.84
N THR A 39 6.83 18.70 7.11
CA THR A 39 5.87 19.72 6.66
C THR A 39 4.94 19.19 5.59
N VAL A 40 5.40 18.35 4.66
CA VAL A 40 4.54 17.72 3.64
C VAL A 40 3.52 16.79 4.28
N PHE A 41 3.92 15.91 5.21
CA PHE A 41 2.97 15.04 5.91
C PHE A 41 2.00 15.81 6.81
N ARG A 42 2.44 16.92 7.41
CA ARG A 42 1.56 17.83 8.16
C ARG A 42 0.56 18.54 7.25
N LEU A 43 0.98 18.90 6.03
CA LEU A 43 0.16 19.57 5.04
C LEU A 43 -0.85 18.62 4.39
N LEU A 44 -0.41 17.39 4.09
CA LEU A 44 -1.16 16.32 3.43
C LEU A 44 -1.29 15.13 4.39
N PRO A 45 -2.14 15.23 5.43
CA PRO A 45 -2.30 14.16 6.40
C PRO A 45 -2.88 12.87 5.79
N GLN A 46 -3.49 12.94 4.60
CA GLN A 46 -3.98 11.77 3.86
C GLN A 46 -2.88 10.98 3.13
N LEU A 47 -1.71 11.59 2.95
CA LEU A 47 -0.58 11.00 2.24
C LEU A 47 0.03 9.88 3.09
N SER A 48 0.18 8.71 2.48
CA SER A 48 0.80 7.54 3.10
C SER A 48 2.30 7.51 2.82
N TYR A 49 2.70 7.82 1.59
CA TYR A 49 4.09 7.71 1.13
C TYR A 49 4.55 8.98 0.42
N LEU A 50 5.76 9.42 0.73
CA LEU A 50 6.45 10.57 0.16
C LEU A 50 7.83 10.14 -0.33
N ASP A 51 8.08 10.29 -1.63
CA ASP A 51 9.30 9.86 -2.31
C ASP A 51 9.59 8.36 -2.09
N GLY A 52 8.53 7.54 -1.98
CA GLY A 52 8.63 6.11 -1.74
C GLY A 52 8.75 5.68 -0.27
N TYR A 53 8.71 6.61 0.70
CA TYR A 53 8.79 6.26 2.13
C TYR A 53 7.62 6.84 2.92
N ASP A 54 7.22 6.16 3.99
CA ASP A 54 6.20 6.64 4.90
C ASP A 54 6.74 7.61 5.97
N ARG A 55 5.91 7.92 6.98
CA ARG A 55 6.28 8.79 8.10
C ARG A 55 7.33 8.20 9.05
N GLU A 56 7.46 6.88 9.04
CA GLU A 56 8.39 6.10 9.87
C GLU A 56 9.65 5.71 9.08
N ASP A 57 9.85 6.33 7.90
CA ASP A 57 10.95 6.06 6.97
C ASP A 57 10.97 4.60 6.47
N GLN A 58 9.81 3.93 6.47
CA GLN A 58 9.64 2.62 5.85
C GLN A 58 9.35 2.79 4.37
N GLU A 59 10.06 2.01 3.56
CA GLU A 59 9.84 1.98 2.12
C GLU A 59 8.44 1.46 1.82
N ALA A 60 7.76 2.09 0.86
CA ALA A 60 6.49 1.63 0.37
C ALA A 60 6.66 0.20 -0.14
N PRO A 61 5.74 -0.73 0.19
CA PRO A 61 5.81 -2.07 -0.38
C PRO A 61 5.79 -1.93 -1.91
N ASP A 62 6.73 -2.59 -2.60
CA ASP A 62 6.76 -2.65 -4.06
C ASP A 62 5.34 -2.92 -4.55
N SER A 63 4.70 -1.94 -5.17
CA SER A 63 3.32 -2.06 -5.64
C SER A 63 3.21 -2.96 -6.88
N ASP A 64 4.24 -3.78 -7.13
CA ASP A 64 4.44 -4.69 -8.26
C ASP A 64 4.30 -6.16 -7.83
N VAL A 65 3.79 -6.45 -6.63
CA VAL A 65 3.20 -7.77 -6.38
C VAL A 65 1.88 -7.86 -7.14
N GLU A 66 2.02 -8.16 -8.44
CA GLU A 66 1.02 -8.80 -9.26
C GLU A 66 0.33 -9.85 -8.39
N VAL A 67 -0.93 -9.63 -8.07
CA VAL A 67 -1.75 -10.54 -7.29
C VAL A 67 -2.09 -11.72 -8.21
N ASP A 68 -1.09 -12.56 -8.50
CA ASP A 68 -1.30 -13.91 -9.03
C ASP A 68 -1.77 -14.80 -7.85
N SER A 69 -2.93 -14.44 -7.32
CA SER A 69 -3.73 -15.32 -6.48
C SER A 69 -4.99 -15.59 -7.26
N VAL A 70 -4.82 -16.38 -8.33
CA VAL A 70 -5.90 -17.20 -8.85
C VAL A 70 -6.39 -18.03 -7.67
N GLU A 71 -7.59 -17.69 -7.24
CA GLU A 71 -8.44 -18.46 -6.33
C GLU A 71 -8.61 -19.87 -6.92
N GLU A 72 -7.72 -20.81 -6.59
CA GLU A 72 -8.09 -22.22 -6.63
C GLU A 72 -8.90 -22.50 -5.37
N ALA A 73 -10.23 -22.46 -5.57
CA ALA A 73 -11.23 -22.86 -4.60
C ALA A 73 -10.88 -24.22 -3.96
N PRO A 74 -11.12 -24.41 -2.65
CA PRO A 74 -10.98 -25.73 -2.05
C PRO A 74 -12.14 -26.59 -2.57
N ASP A 75 -11.83 -27.53 -3.46
CA ASP A 75 -12.73 -28.62 -3.81
C ASP A 75 -12.92 -29.48 -2.55
N SER A 76 -13.89 -29.06 -1.75
CA SER A 76 -14.43 -29.79 -0.61
C SER A 76 -15.35 -30.89 -1.15
N ASP A 77 -14.78 -32.01 -1.59
CA ASP A 77 -15.56 -33.21 -1.90
C ASP A 77 -15.36 -34.30 -0.83
N GLY A 78 -16.32 -34.32 0.10
CA GLY A 78 -16.96 -35.53 0.58
C GLY A 78 -16.08 -36.63 1.18
N GLU A 79 -15.82 -36.53 2.49
CA GLU A 79 -15.57 -37.70 3.33
C GLU A 79 -16.77 -38.66 3.24
N VAL A 80 -16.63 -39.72 2.44
CA VAL A 80 -17.62 -40.80 2.36
C VAL A 80 -17.48 -41.69 3.60
N ASP A 81 -18.41 -41.49 4.53
CA ASP A 81 -18.72 -42.34 5.67
C ASP A 81 -19.09 -43.75 5.18
N GLY A 82 -18.09 -44.62 5.07
CA GLY A 82 -18.25 -46.04 4.77
C GLY A 82 -18.47 -46.85 6.04
N VAL A 83 -19.63 -46.66 6.68
CA VAL A 83 -20.17 -47.66 7.63
C VAL A 83 -20.54 -48.89 6.82
N ASP A 84 -19.73 -49.94 6.90
CA ASP A 84 -20.22 -51.30 6.66
C ASP A 84 -20.01 -52.14 7.92
N LYS A 85 -21.14 -52.38 8.59
CA LYS A 85 -21.30 -53.35 9.66
C LYS A 85 -21.65 -54.66 8.98
N GLU A 86 -20.80 -55.67 9.08
CA GLU A 86 -21.27 -57.05 9.15
C GLU A 86 -20.51 -57.79 10.25
N GLU A 87 -21.28 -58.16 11.28
CA GLU A 87 -20.93 -59.18 12.25
C GLU A 87 -21.28 -60.54 11.64
N GLU A 88 -20.41 -61.55 11.78
CA GLU A 88 -20.89 -62.88 12.16
C GLU A 88 -19.78 -63.76 12.72
N ASP A 89 -20.21 -64.56 13.69
CA ASP A 89 -19.53 -65.43 14.63
C ASP A 89 -19.37 -66.83 14.01
N GLU A 90 -18.15 -67.39 14.00
CA GLU A 90 -17.84 -68.83 14.15
C GLU A 90 -16.34 -69.06 14.42
#